data_AF-A0A7W5SNV9-F1
#
_entry.id   AF-A0A7W5SNV9-F1
#
_cell.length_a   1.000
_cell.length_b   1.000
_cell.length_c   1.000
_cell.angle_alpha   90.00
_cell.angle_beta   90.00
_cell.angle_gamma   90.00
#
_symmetry.space_group_name_H-M   'P 1'
#
loop_
_entity.id
_entity.type
_entity.pdbx_description
1 polymer ?
#
loop_
_entity_poly.entity_id
_entity_poly.type
_entity_poly.pdbx_seq_one_letter_code
_entity_poly.pdbx_strand_id
1 'polypeptide(L)'
;MTAISTEQLTKDMQASAQKLEEAGLIPQSQDQPLNANDLLFYLTETSMPMADLLHQHGLFLDGRGLNYDLAQFDFIGQIANKVVTERQAGYLGGVWKQLDLSTDEDMDSNGTYILTALVALEILYGPQPA
;
A
#
# COMPACT_ATOMS: atom_id res chain seq x y z
N MET A 1 -6.41 8.95 -12.43
CA MET A 1 -6.76 9.01 -10.99
C MET A 1 -8.24 8.72 -10.75
N THR A 2 -8.52 7.82 -9.82
CA THR A 2 -9.85 7.37 -9.38
C THR A 2 -9.97 7.56 -7.87
N ALA A 3 -11.17 7.86 -7.37
CA ALA A 3 -11.45 7.97 -5.93
C ALA A 3 -12.53 6.95 -5.54
N ILE A 4 -12.33 6.27 -4.41
CA ILE A 4 -13.28 5.30 -3.86
C ILE A 4 -13.54 5.56 -2.38
N SER A 5 -14.82 5.62 -2.01
CA SER A 5 -15.24 5.73 -0.61
C SER A 5 -14.80 4.53 0.20
N THR A 6 -14.60 4.70 1.50
CA THR A 6 -14.27 3.60 2.42
C THR A 6 -15.37 2.54 2.47
N GLU A 7 -16.66 2.91 2.33
CA GLU A 7 -17.74 1.92 2.28
C GLU A 7 -17.67 1.04 1.03
N GLN A 8 -17.41 1.65 -0.13
CA GLN A 8 -17.27 0.91 -1.38
C GLN A 8 -16.00 0.03 -1.37
N LEU A 9 -14.86 0.58 -0.91
CA LEU A 9 -13.63 -0.18 -0.74
C LEU A 9 -13.83 -1.39 0.18
N THR A 10 -14.56 -1.22 1.29
CA THR A 10 -14.89 -2.34 2.18
C THR A 10 -15.68 -3.43 1.48
N LYS A 11 -16.71 -3.07 0.69
CA LYS A 11 -17.51 -4.05 -0.06
C LYS A 11 -16.66 -4.81 -1.09
N ASP A 12 -15.81 -4.09 -1.82
CA ASP A 12 -14.97 -4.68 -2.86
C ASP A 12 -13.91 -5.62 -2.25
N MET A 13 -13.34 -5.22 -1.11
CA MET A 13 -12.44 -6.05 -0.32
C MET A 13 -13.11 -7.32 0.20
N GLN A 14 -14.33 -7.23 0.73
CA GLN A 14 -15.08 -8.41 1.19
C GLN A 14 -15.43 -9.35 0.04
N ALA A 15 -15.80 -8.81 -1.12
CA ALA A 15 -16.10 -9.60 -2.31
C ALA A 15 -14.87 -10.35 -2.86
N SER A 16 -13.67 -9.85 -2.57
CA SER A 16 -12.40 -10.39 -3.05
C SER A 16 -11.51 -10.94 -1.92
N ALA A 17 -12.05 -11.16 -0.71
CA ALA A 17 -11.28 -11.40 0.50
C ALA A 17 -10.26 -12.53 0.35
N GLN A 18 -10.69 -13.68 -0.19
CA GLN A 18 -9.80 -14.82 -0.41
C GLN A 18 -8.58 -14.46 -1.28
N LYS A 19 -8.78 -13.74 -2.39
CA LYS A 19 -7.68 -13.35 -3.29
C LYS A 19 -6.72 -12.36 -2.61
N LEU A 20 -7.26 -11.47 -1.78
CA LEU A 20 -6.47 -10.49 -1.04
C LEU A 20 -5.61 -11.16 0.04
N GLU A 21 -6.18 -12.11 0.78
CA GLU A 21 -5.45 -12.91 1.76
C GLU A 21 -4.36 -13.77 1.11
N GLU A 22 -4.66 -14.43 -0.02
CA GLU A 22 -3.67 -15.18 -0.82
C GLU A 22 -2.53 -14.29 -1.34
N ALA A 23 -2.81 -13.01 -1.57
CA ALA A 23 -1.83 -12.00 -1.97
C ALA A 23 -1.03 -11.40 -0.79
N GLY A 24 -1.29 -11.85 0.44
CA GLY A 24 -0.56 -11.45 1.64
C GLY A 24 -1.12 -10.24 2.37
N LEU A 25 -2.34 -9.81 2.07
CA LEU A 25 -3.06 -8.83 2.88
C LEU A 25 -3.55 -9.52 4.17
N ILE A 26 -3.10 -9.01 5.32
CA ILE A 26 -3.43 -9.59 6.62
C ILE A 26 -4.44 -8.66 7.32
N PRO A 27 -5.62 -9.17 7.72
CA PRO A 27 -6.58 -8.37 8.48
C PRO A 27 -6.00 -7.98 9.84
N GLN A 28 -6.34 -6.78 10.31
CA GLN A 28 -5.97 -6.31 11.64
C GLN A 28 -6.69 -7.09 12.75
N SER A 29 -7.83 -7.72 12.43
CA SER A 29 -8.60 -8.57 13.36
C SER A 29 -9.07 -9.85 12.66
N GLN A 30 -8.76 -11.00 13.24
CA GLN A 30 -9.23 -12.30 12.73
C GLN A 30 -10.72 -12.56 13.01
N ASP A 31 -11.33 -11.77 13.89
CA ASP A 31 -12.73 -11.92 14.31
C ASP A 31 -13.70 -11.08 13.45
N GLN A 32 -13.16 -10.28 12.51
CA GLN A 32 -13.95 -9.41 11.66
C GLN A 32 -13.68 -9.68 10.18
N PRO A 33 -14.67 -9.51 9.30
CA PRO A 33 -14.43 -9.53 7.87
C PRO A 33 -13.43 -8.43 7.48
N LEU A 34 -12.66 -8.74 6.43
CA LEU A 34 -11.80 -7.78 5.78
C LEU A 34 -12.55 -6.48 5.46
N ASN A 35 -11.92 -5.33 5.68
CA ASN A 35 -12.52 -4.03 5.43
C ASN A 35 -11.48 -2.99 5.00
N ALA A 36 -11.95 -1.80 4.62
CA ALA A 36 -11.09 -0.73 4.13
C ALA A 36 -9.92 -0.41 5.09
N ASN A 37 -10.14 -0.40 6.40
CA ASN A 37 -9.09 -0.06 7.36
C ASN A 37 -7.92 -1.04 7.33
N ASP A 38 -8.17 -2.31 6.97
CA ASP A 38 -7.09 -3.30 6.82
C ASP A 38 -6.13 -2.88 5.70
N LEU A 39 -6.64 -2.44 4.55
CA LEU A 39 -5.81 -1.94 3.45
C LEU A 39 -5.18 -0.58 3.78
N LEU A 40 -5.96 0.33 4.37
CA LEU A 40 -5.49 1.69 4.64
C LEU A 40 -4.34 1.72 5.64
N PHE A 41 -4.29 0.77 6.57
CA PHE A 41 -3.17 0.60 7.50
C PHE A 41 -1.81 0.52 6.78
N TYR A 42 -1.75 -0.24 5.68
CA TYR A 42 -0.54 -0.37 4.86
C TYR A 42 -0.09 0.96 4.19
N LEU A 43 -0.97 1.96 4.12
CA LEU A 43 -0.70 3.27 3.53
C LEU A 43 -0.48 4.37 4.58
N THR A 44 -1.06 4.22 5.78
CA THR A 44 -1.00 5.26 6.82
C THR A 44 0.17 5.14 7.77
N GLU A 45 0.76 3.96 7.93
CA GLU A 45 1.94 3.72 8.79
C GLU A 45 3.27 4.09 8.11
N THR A 46 3.27 5.16 7.32
CA THR A 46 4.46 5.61 6.59
C THR A 46 4.95 6.98 7.02
N SER A 47 6.24 7.25 6.79
CA SER A 47 6.85 8.56 7.10
C SER A 47 6.21 9.67 6.26
N MET A 48 6.26 10.92 6.73
CA MET A 48 5.73 12.07 5.96
C MET A 48 6.33 12.16 4.54
N PRO A 49 7.66 12.02 4.32
CA PRO A 49 8.21 12.05 2.96
C PRO A 49 7.68 10.93 2.05
N MET A 50 7.40 9.75 2.61
CA MET A 50 6.82 8.67 1.83
C MET A 50 5.34 8.92 1.52
N ALA A 51 4.56 9.44 2.48
CA ALA A 51 3.19 9.85 2.24
C ALA A 51 3.10 10.93 1.14
N ASP A 52 4.00 11.92 1.16
CA ASP A 52 4.10 12.95 0.12
C ASP A 52 4.43 12.34 -1.25
N LEU A 53 5.35 11.37 -1.30
CA LEU A 53 5.68 10.66 -2.53
C LEU A 53 4.46 9.91 -3.08
N LEU A 54 3.78 9.12 -2.25
CA LEU A 54 2.58 8.40 -2.67
C LEU A 54 1.50 9.35 -3.19
N HIS A 55 1.28 10.48 -2.50
CA HIS A 55 0.33 11.50 -2.93
C HIS A 55 0.71 12.13 -4.28
N GLN A 56 1.98 12.49 -4.49
CA GLN A 56 2.46 13.01 -5.78
C GLN A 56 2.22 12.02 -6.93
N HIS A 57 2.22 10.72 -6.62
CA HIS A 57 1.96 9.64 -7.57
C HIS A 57 0.51 9.10 -7.48
N GLY A 58 -0.40 9.89 -6.92
CA GLY A 58 -1.84 9.66 -7.00
C GLY A 58 -2.39 8.61 -6.03
N LEU A 59 -1.61 8.13 -5.05
CA LEU A 59 -2.05 7.21 -4.01
C LEU A 59 -2.14 7.93 -2.65
N PHE A 60 -3.35 8.31 -2.23
CA PHE A 60 -3.56 9.05 -0.98
C PHE A 60 -4.99 8.98 -0.47
N LEU A 61 -5.18 9.33 0.80
CA LEU A 61 -6.50 9.45 1.44
C LEU A 61 -6.94 10.91 1.51
N ASP A 62 -8.19 11.19 1.16
CA ASP A 62 -8.84 12.48 1.40
C ASP A 62 -10.26 12.29 1.96
N GLY A 63 -11.02 13.39 2.10
CA GLY A 63 -12.39 13.35 2.62
C GLY A 63 -13.39 12.53 1.78
N ARG A 64 -13.01 12.08 0.58
CA ARG A 64 -13.82 11.22 -0.30
C ARG A 64 -13.44 9.74 -0.20
N GLY A 65 -12.31 9.42 0.45
CA GLY A 65 -11.78 8.08 0.60
C GLY A 65 -10.41 7.91 -0.06
N LEU A 66 -10.14 6.70 -0.56
CA LEU A 66 -8.86 6.35 -1.17
C LEU A 66 -8.82 6.84 -2.62
N ASN A 67 -7.82 7.64 -2.94
CA ASN A 67 -7.47 8.07 -4.29
C ASN A 67 -6.30 7.20 -4.77
N TYR A 68 -6.38 6.71 -6.01
CA TYR A 68 -5.33 5.91 -6.64
C TYR A 68 -5.20 6.23 -8.13
N ASP A 69 -4.01 6.01 -8.70
CA ASP A 69 -3.79 6.03 -10.14
C ASP A 69 -3.02 4.78 -10.58
N LEU A 70 -3.72 3.84 -11.23
CA LEU A 70 -3.13 2.57 -11.67
C LEU A 70 -1.92 2.77 -12.60
N ALA A 71 -1.89 3.85 -13.39
CA ALA A 71 -0.76 4.13 -14.27
C ALA A 71 0.54 4.50 -13.51
N GLN A 72 0.44 4.81 -12.22
CA GLN A 72 1.57 5.13 -11.35
C GLN A 72 2.06 3.94 -10.52
N PHE A 73 1.33 2.81 -10.53
CA PHE A 73 1.64 1.67 -9.66
C PHE A 73 3.01 1.06 -9.96
N ASP A 74 3.41 0.94 -11.23
CA ASP A 74 4.74 0.49 -11.61
C ASP A 74 5.84 1.37 -11.00
N PHE A 75 5.65 2.69 -11.00
CA PHE A 75 6.62 3.64 -10.47
C PHE A 75 6.71 3.54 -8.93
N ILE A 76 5.56 3.55 -8.25
CA ILE A 76 5.49 3.39 -6.79
C ILE A 76 6.10 2.04 -6.39
N GLY A 77 5.79 0.97 -7.13
CA GLY A 77 6.31 -0.38 -6.91
C GLY A 77 7.82 -0.48 -7.09
N GLN A 78 8.41 0.23 -8.07
CA GLN A 78 9.87 0.28 -8.23
C GLN A 78 10.56 0.94 -7.03
N ILE A 79 9.99 2.03 -6.50
CA ILE A 79 10.52 2.70 -5.30
C ILE A 79 10.40 1.80 -4.08
N ALA A 80 9.23 1.19 -3.88
CA ALA A 80 8.98 0.29 -2.77
C ALA A 80 9.93 -0.93 -2.81
N ASN A 81 10.15 -1.53 -3.98
CA ASN A 81 11.15 -2.60 -4.17
C ASN A 81 12.58 -2.14 -3.88
N LYS A 82 12.93 -0.91 -4.29
CA LYS A 82 14.24 -0.33 -3.99
C LYS A 82 14.44 -0.14 -2.49
N VAL A 83 13.42 0.33 -1.75
CA VAL A 83 13.45 0.42 -0.28
C VAL A 83 13.75 -0.94 0.34
N VAL A 84 13.05 -1.99 -0.10
CA VAL A 84 13.25 -3.36 0.42
C VAL A 84 14.67 -3.86 0.11
N THR A 85 15.11 -3.72 -1.14
CA THR A 85 16.41 -4.23 -1.60
C THR A 85 17.57 -3.51 -0.93
N GLU A 86 17.51 -2.18 -0.79
CA GLU A 86 18.54 -1.40 -0.10
C GLU A 86 18.61 -1.75 1.39
N ARG A 87 17.47 -1.92 2.08
CA ARG A 87 17.44 -2.36 3.48
C ARG A 87 18.07 -3.75 3.66
N GLN A 88 17.69 -4.72 2.81
CA GLN A 88 18.22 -6.08 2.86
C GLN A 88 19.74 -6.13 2.61
N ALA A 89 20.27 -5.20 1.82
CA ALA A 89 21.71 -5.04 1.59
C ALA A 89 22.42 -4.24 2.70
N GLY A 90 21.72 -3.75 3.73
CA GLY A 90 22.26 -2.90 4.78
C GLY A 90 22.57 -1.46 4.33
N TYR A 91 22.08 -1.04 3.15
CA TYR A 91 22.34 0.27 2.58
C TYR A 91 21.26 1.29 2.98
N LEU A 92 21.44 1.94 4.13
CA LEU A 92 20.48 2.93 4.63
C LEU A 92 20.71 4.35 4.09
N GLY A 93 21.76 4.57 3.28
CA GLY A 93 22.14 5.88 2.77
C GLY A 93 21.37 6.35 1.52
N GLY A 94 20.62 5.47 0.87
CA GLY A 94 19.92 5.74 -0.38
C GLY A 94 18.47 6.17 -0.19
N VAL A 95 17.55 5.45 -0.83
CA VAL A 95 16.10 5.75 -0.78
C VAL A 95 15.57 5.69 0.65
N TRP A 96 16.17 4.83 1.49
CA TRP A 96 15.85 4.71 2.91
C TRP A 96 15.95 6.06 3.65
N LYS A 97 17.07 6.76 3.48
CA LYS A 97 17.32 8.08 4.09
C LYS A 97 16.49 9.17 3.42
N GLN A 98 16.30 9.11 2.11
CA GLN A 98 15.52 10.11 1.36
C GLN A 98 14.05 10.13 1.82
N LEU A 99 13.52 8.94 2.12
CA LEU A 99 12.15 8.78 2.59
C LEU A 99 12.03 8.84 4.12
N ASP A 100 13.13 9.12 4.84
CA ASP A 100 13.14 9.22 6.31
C ASP A 100 12.49 8.00 7.00
N LEU A 101 12.88 6.79 6.56
CA LEU A 101 12.33 5.54 7.08
C LEU A 101 13.00 5.17 8.40
N SER A 102 12.18 4.84 9.41
CA SER A 102 12.65 4.45 10.75
C SER A 102 13.45 3.16 10.70
N THR A 103 14.52 3.09 11.50
CA THR A 103 15.32 1.88 11.69
C THR A 103 14.77 0.93 12.76
N ASP A 104 13.63 1.26 13.40
CA ASP A 104 13.02 0.36 14.38
C ASP A 104 12.68 -1.00 13.76
N GLU A 105 12.98 -2.06 14.50
CA GLU A 105 12.79 -3.45 14.08
C GLU A 105 11.31 -3.76 13.84
N ASP A 106 10.40 -3.08 14.55
CA ASP A 106 8.95 -3.23 14.40
C ASP A 106 8.39 -2.54 13.14
N MET A 107 9.18 -1.70 12.46
CA MET A 107 8.81 -1.05 11.20
C MET A 107 9.35 -1.84 10.01
N ASP A 108 9.07 -3.14 9.95
CA ASP A 108 9.42 -4.00 8.83
C ASP A 108 8.98 -3.36 7.50
N SER A 109 9.98 -2.93 6.75
CA SER A 109 9.99 -2.07 5.55
C SER A 109 8.64 -1.53 5.07
N ASN A 110 8.41 -0.21 5.20
CA ASN A 110 7.28 0.48 4.55
C ASN A 110 7.16 0.12 3.05
N GLY A 111 8.28 -0.20 2.39
CA GLY A 111 8.28 -0.75 1.03
C GLY A 111 7.45 -2.02 0.86
N THR A 112 7.55 -3.02 1.75
CA THR A 112 6.73 -4.24 1.67
C THR A 112 5.26 -3.92 1.87
N TYR A 113 4.92 -3.04 2.81
CA TYR A 113 3.52 -2.64 3.04
C TYR A 113 2.91 -1.99 1.81
N ILE A 114 3.66 -1.10 1.16
CA ILE A 114 3.22 -0.44 -0.06
C ILE A 114 3.06 -1.45 -1.19
N LEU A 115 3.98 -2.41 -1.35
CA LEU A 115 3.83 -3.48 -2.35
C LEU A 115 2.56 -4.30 -2.12
N THR A 116 2.26 -4.67 -0.86
CA THR A 116 1.01 -5.36 -0.51
C THR A 116 -0.21 -4.51 -0.87
N ALA A 117 -0.19 -3.21 -0.57
CA ALA A 117 -1.29 -2.31 -0.90
C ALA A 117 -1.50 -2.15 -2.42
N LEU A 118 -0.41 -2.05 -3.20
CA LEU A 118 -0.49 -1.99 -4.66
C LEU A 118 -1.11 -3.26 -5.24
N VAL A 119 -0.62 -4.44 -4.83
CA VAL A 119 -1.16 -5.72 -5.30
C VAL A 119 -2.64 -5.86 -4.94
N ALA A 120 -3.05 -5.48 -3.74
CA ALA A 120 -4.45 -5.49 -3.34
C ALA A 120 -5.30 -4.57 -4.24
N LEU A 121 -4.82 -3.37 -4.55
CA LEU A 121 -5.52 -2.44 -5.42
C LEU A 121 -5.57 -2.92 -6.89
N GLU A 122 -4.55 -3.62 -7.37
CA GLU A 122 -4.57 -4.27 -8.69
C GLU A 122 -5.57 -5.43 -8.75
N ILE A 123 -5.68 -6.23 -7.68
CA ILE A 123 -6.69 -7.29 -7.59
C ILE A 123 -8.10 -6.72 -7.67
N LEU A 124 -8.33 -5.58 -6.99
CA LEU A 124 -9.65 -4.96 -6.88
C LEU A 124 -10.04 -4.17 -8.14
N TYR A 125 -9.10 -3.41 -8.71
CA TYR A 125 -9.39 -2.39 -9.72
C TYR A 125 -8.51 -2.45 -10.95
N GLY A 126 -7.51 -3.33 -10.96
CA GLY A 126 -6.65 -3.55 -12.11
C GLY A 126 -7.42 -4.14 -13.30
N PRO A 127 -6.84 -4.08 -14.51
CA PRO A 127 -7.43 -4.71 -15.68
C PRO A 127 -7.55 -6.22 -15.45
N GLN A 128 -8.77 -6.75 -15.49
CA GLN A 128 -8.96 -8.18 -15.40
C GLN A 128 -8.33 -8.86 -16.63
N PRO A 129 -7.54 -9.93 -16.46
CA PRO A 129 -7.11 -10.73 -17.58
C PRO A 129 -8.36 -11.23 -18.33
N ALA A 130 -8.38 -10.97 -19.64
CA ALA A 130 -9.48 -11.33 -20.55
C ALA A 130 -9.73 -12.85 -20.60
#